data_AF-A0A1D2QIF4-F1
#
_entry.id   AF-A0A1D2QIF4-F1
#
_cell.length_a   1.000
_cell.length_b   1.000
_cell.length_c   1.000
_cell.angle_alpha   90.00
_cell.angle_beta   90.00
_cell.angle_gamma   90.00
#
_symmetry.space_group_name_H-M   'P 1'
#
loop_
_entity.id
_entity.type
_entity.pdbx_description
1 polymer ?
#
loop_
_entity_poly.entity_id
_entity_poly.type
_entity_poly.pdbx_seq_one_letter_code
_entity_poly.pdbx_strand_id
1 'polypeptide(L)'
;MSADTPVRVEVHPGREAVVEFDPDLTFECVDSCTWCCHHGVLLYDREFFELGEHADLNEATTEFCGEDFVRREEKDHDETAEDGCACHFLRGDGRCELQAENGWKPARCFVYPVSIRTENGEMHVDIRESAWDHCEGMNASDRRIIDHLDAFLPEYLWDVENPDSAREL
;
A
#
# COMPACT_ATOMS: atom_id res chain seq x y z
N MET A 1 -2.92 16.26 -21.90
CA MET A 1 -3.63 15.29 -21.06
C MET A 1 -4.25 14.29 -22.02
N SER A 2 -3.44 13.33 -22.46
CA SER A 2 -3.95 12.21 -23.26
C SER A 2 -4.88 11.43 -22.35
N ALA A 3 -6.09 11.14 -22.81
CA ALA A 3 -6.93 10.15 -22.14
C ALA A 3 -6.24 8.81 -22.40
N ASP A 4 -5.41 8.37 -21.45
CA ASP A 4 -4.79 7.06 -21.51
C ASP A 4 -5.90 6.01 -21.57
N THR A 5 -5.85 5.20 -22.62
CA THR A 5 -6.83 4.13 -22.79
C THR A 5 -6.51 3.06 -21.77
N PRO A 6 -7.46 2.64 -20.92
CA PRO A 6 -7.21 1.62 -19.92
C PRO A 6 -6.63 0.36 -20.56
N VAL A 7 -5.55 -0.17 -19.98
CA VAL A 7 -4.85 -1.35 -20.48
C VAL A 7 -5.14 -2.54 -19.57
N ARG A 8 -5.56 -3.68 -20.14
CA ARG A 8 -5.68 -4.92 -19.37
C ARG A 8 -4.34 -5.63 -19.28
N VAL A 9 -3.93 -5.97 -18.07
CA VAL A 9 -2.66 -6.67 -17.80
C VAL A 9 -2.95 -7.91 -16.96
N GLU A 10 -2.42 -9.06 -17.39
CA GLU A 10 -2.40 -10.26 -16.57
C GLU A 10 -1.31 -10.11 -15.51
N VAL A 11 -1.71 -10.01 -14.24
CA VAL A 11 -0.80 -9.79 -13.10
C VAL A 11 -0.35 -11.12 -12.51
N HIS A 12 -1.30 -12.04 -12.35
CA HIS A 12 -1.07 -13.44 -11.95
C HIS A 12 -1.79 -14.36 -12.94
N PRO A 13 -1.45 -15.65 -13.02
CA PRO A 13 -2.12 -16.59 -13.92
C PRO A 13 -3.65 -16.56 -13.79
N GLY A 14 -4.33 -16.06 -14.83
CA GLY A 14 -5.79 -15.92 -14.86
C GLY A 14 -6.37 -14.78 -14.02
N ARG A 15 -5.55 -13.87 -13.51
CA ARG A 15 -5.96 -12.67 -12.75
C ARG A 15 -5.52 -11.42 -13.50
N GLU A 16 -6.50 -10.71 -14.04
CA GLU A 16 -6.27 -9.47 -14.78
C GLU A 16 -6.60 -8.24 -13.93
N ALA A 17 -5.85 -7.16 -14.18
CA ALA A 17 -6.12 -5.83 -13.71
C ALA A 17 -6.30 -4.86 -14.90
N VAL A 18 -7.17 -3.87 -14.72
CA VAL A 18 -7.34 -2.75 -15.65
C VAL A 18 -6.48 -1.59 -15.16
N VAL A 19 -5.43 -1.28 -15.90
CA VAL A 19 -4.49 -0.20 -15.59
C VAL A 19 -5.01 1.11 -16.17
N GLU A 20 -5.16 2.12 -15.31
CA GLU A 20 -5.71 3.45 -15.64
C GLU A 20 -4.65 4.58 -15.61
N PHE A 21 -3.41 4.25 -15.28
CA PHE A 21 -2.27 5.18 -15.26
C PHE A 21 -1.37 5.05 -16.50
N ASP A 22 -0.47 6.02 -16.70
CA ASP A 22 0.50 6.02 -17.80
C ASP A 22 1.37 4.74 -17.78
N PRO A 23 1.33 3.89 -18.82
CA PRO A 23 2.08 2.64 -18.82
C PRO A 23 3.60 2.85 -18.76
N ASP A 24 4.12 4.01 -19.15
CA ASP A 24 5.55 4.34 -19.08
C ASP A 24 5.99 4.82 -17.69
N LEU A 25 5.05 4.95 -16.75
CA LEU A 25 5.32 5.37 -15.38
C LEU A 25 6.23 4.38 -14.65
N THR A 26 7.25 4.93 -14.00
CA THR A 26 8.22 4.15 -13.22
C THR A 26 8.15 4.44 -11.74
N PHE A 27 8.61 3.47 -10.94
CA PHE A 27 8.64 3.57 -9.50
C PHE A 27 9.80 2.79 -8.90
N GLU A 28 10.39 3.36 -7.85
CA GLU A 28 11.30 2.65 -6.96
C GLU A 28 11.09 3.12 -5.51
N CYS A 29 11.07 2.18 -4.56
CA CYS A 29 11.09 2.54 -3.15
C CYS A 29 12.43 3.18 -2.81
N VAL A 30 12.41 4.43 -2.35
CA VAL A 30 13.59 5.15 -1.87
C VAL A 30 13.67 5.14 -0.34
N ASP A 31 14.88 5.13 0.22
CA ASP A 31 15.14 5.02 1.66
C ASP A 31 14.55 6.19 2.50
N SER A 32 14.22 7.33 1.89
CA SER A 32 13.64 8.53 2.54
C SER A 32 12.11 8.58 2.56
N CYS A 33 11.42 7.63 1.92
CA CYS A 33 9.97 7.70 1.75
C CYS A 33 9.23 6.92 2.85
N THR A 34 8.63 7.63 3.79
CA THR A 34 7.83 7.05 4.91
C THR A 34 6.33 7.30 4.79
N TRP A 35 5.89 7.95 3.71
CA TRP A 35 4.51 8.44 3.55
C TRP A 35 3.44 7.33 3.65
N CYS A 36 3.74 6.11 3.21
CA CYS A 36 2.83 4.97 3.36
C CYS A 36 2.52 4.63 4.83
N CYS A 37 3.35 5.06 5.78
CA CYS A 37 3.15 4.89 7.21
C CYS A 37 2.40 6.07 7.86
N HIS A 38 2.01 7.11 7.12
CA HIS A 38 1.38 8.31 7.70
C HIS A 38 -0.14 8.20 7.85
N HIS A 39 -0.82 7.28 7.14
CA HIS A 39 -2.29 7.25 7.00
C HIS A 39 -2.98 6.07 7.74
N GLY A 40 -2.23 5.32 8.55
CA GLY A 40 -2.70 4.04 9.10
C GLY A 40 -2.76 2.95 8.02
N VAL A 41 -2.76 1.68 8.43
CA VAL A 41 -2.70 0.55 7.49
C VAL A 41 -3.88 -0.37 7.73
N LEU A 42 -4.86 -0.37 6.82
CA LEU A 42 -5.94 -1.35 6.83
C LEU A 42 -5.37 -2.77 6.75
N LEU A 43 -5.91 -3.68 7.55
CA LEU A 43 -5.62 -5.11 7.54
C LEU A 43 -6.84 -5.85 6.99
N TYR A 44 -6.65 -6.61 5.92
CA TYR A 44 -7.66 -7.60 5.53
C TYR A 44 -7.68 -8.75 6.54
N ASP A 45 -8.81 -9.46 6.68
CA ASP A 45 -8.99 -10.54 7.66
C ASP A 45 -7.80 -11.51 7.74
N ARG A 46 -7.30 -11.93 6.58
CA ARG A 46 -6.14 -12.83 6.48
C ARG A 46 -4.90 -12.23 7.15
N GLU A 47 -4.64 -10.96 6.90
CA GLU A 47 -3.46 -10.24 7.37
C GLU A 47 -3.53 -9.92 8.85
N PHE A 48 -4.73 -9.74 9.39
CA PHE A 48 -4.93 -9.58 10.82
C PHE A 48 -4.40 -10.82 11.59
N PHE A 49 -4.68 -12.02 11.07
CA PHE A 49 -4.15 -13.25 11.66
C PHE A 49 -2.64 -13.40 11.46
N GLU A 50 -2.12 -13.08 10.26
CA GLU A 50 -0.67 -13.11 9.97
C GLU A 50 0.10 -12.11 10.87
N LEU A 51 -0.47 -10.93 11.13
CA LEU A 51 0.12 -9.93 12.03
C LEU A 51 0.32 -10.47 13.46
N GLY A 52 -0.58 -11.35 13.92
CA GLY A 52 -0.49 -11.97 15.24
C GLY A 52 0.71 -12.91 15.40
N GLU A 53 1.35 -13.32 14.30
CA GLU A 53 2.62 -14.06 14.33
C GLU A 53 3.83 -13.14 14.55
N HIS A 54 3.64 -11.82 14.39
CA HIS A 54 4.71 -10.83 14.39
C HIS A 54 4.60 -9.80 15.53
N ALA A 55 3.39 -9.54 16.05
CA ALA A 55 3.15 -8.50 17.05
C ALA A 55 1.97 -8.82 17.98
N ASP A 56 1.87 -8.13 19.13
CA ASP A 56 0.66 -8.17 19.96
C ASP A 56 -0.45 -7.35 19.28
N LEU A 57 -1.50 -8.05 18.85
CA LEU A 57 -2.63 -7.44 18.15
C LEU A 57 -3.31 -6.35 18.98
N ASN A 58 -3.45 -6.52 20.31
CA ASN A 58 -4.10 -5.50 21.13
C ASN A 58 -3.29 -4.21 21.22
N GLU A 59 -1.96 -4.31 21.08
CA GLU A 59 -1.08 -3.15 21.11
C GLU A 59 -1.00 -2.49 19.73
N ALA A 60 -0.94 -3.30 18.67
CA ALA A 60 -0.65 -2.87 17.31
C ALA A 60 -1.88 -2.46 16.48
N THR A 61 -3.08 -2.89 16.82
CA THR A 61 -4.28 -2.63 16.01
C THR A 61 -5.31 -1.73 16.68
N THR A 62 -6.19 -1.16 15.86
CA THR A 62 -7.40 -0.45 16.26
C THR A 62 -8.52 -0.81 15.30
N GLU A 63 -9.76 -0.82 15.78
CA GLU A 63 -10.93 -0.99 14.93
C GLU A 63 -11.49 0.39 14.56
N PHE A 64 -11.81 0.60 13.27
CA PHE A 64 -12.52 1.77 12.78
C PHE A 64 -13.55 1.38 11.73
N CYS A 65 -14.79 1.84 11.90
CA CYS A 65 -15.91 1.49 11.01
C CYS A 65 -16.13 -0.03 10.80
N GLY A 66 -15.76 -0.86 11.79
CA GLY A 66 -15.87 -2.32 11.72
C GLY A 66 -14.75 -3.01 10.96
N GLU A 67 -13.63 -2.32 10.73
CA GLU A 67 -12.43 -2.86 10.10
C GLU A 67 -11.20 -2.72 10.99
N ASP A 68 -10.26 -3.65 10.85
CA ASP A 68 -9.01 -3.63 11.57
C ASP A 68 -7.95 -2.80 10.83
N PHE A 69 -7.30 -1.90 11.57
CA PHE A 69 -6.17 -1.13 11.10
C PHE A 69 -4.98 -1.36 12.02
N VAL A 70 -3.76 -1.34 11.47
CA VAL A 70 -2.59 -1.00 12.27
C VAL A 70 -2.79 0.42 12.76
N ARG A 71 -2.67 0.58 14.08
CA ARG A 71 -2.90 1.86 14.71
C ARG A 71 -1.88 2.89 14.25
N ARG A 72 -2.35 4.13 14.28
CA ARG A 72 -1.55 5.33 14.15
C ARG A 72 -1.37 5.94 15.53
N GLU A 73 -0.16 6.32 15.88
CA GLU A 73 0.20 6.79 17.22
C GLU A 73 1.28 7.87 17.17
N GLU A 74 1.37 8.67 18.23
CA GLU A 74 2.45 9.64 18.40
C GLU A 74 3.80 8.92 18.46
N LYS A 75 4.79 9.43 17.73
CA LYS A 75 6.17 8.94 17.79
C LYS A 75 7.13 10.08 18.13
N ASP A 76 8.23 9.74 18.79
CA ASP A 76 9.30 10.67 19.15
C ASP A 76 10.45 10.60 18.14
N HIS A 77 10.16 10.89 16.86
CA HIS A 77 11.15 10.97 15.78
C HIS A 77 10.64 11.76 14.55
N ASP A 78 11.57 12.18 13.70
CA ASP A 78 11.32 13.10 12.58
C ASP A 78 10.58 12.46 11.39
N GLU A 79 10.48 11.13 11.34
CA GLU A 79 9.83 10.39 10.24
C GLU A 79 8.29 10.40 10.27
N THR A 80 7.70 11.18 11.18
CA THR A 80 6.26 11.26 11.41
C THR A 80 5.54 12.12 10.38
N ALA A 81 4.20 12.01 10.34
CA ALA A 81 3.38 12.98 9.63
C ALA A 81 3.42 14.35 10.33
N GLU A 82 2.82 15.38 9.70
CA GLU A 82 2.83 16.76 10.21
C GLU A 82 2.26 16.94 11.62
N ASP A 83 1.38 16.04 12.06
CA ASP A 83 0.78 16.03 13.40
C ASP A 83 1.59 15.21 14.44
N GLY A 84 2.79 14.74 14.08
CA GLY A 84 3.66 13.96 14.95
C GLY A 84 3.27 12.49 15.09
N CYS A 85 2.32 12.00 14.31
CA CYS A 85 1.85 10.63 14.38
C CYS A 85 2.30 9.80 13.17
N ALA A 86 2.46 8.49 13.38
CA ALA A 86 2.78 7.53 12.33
C ALA A 86 2.27 6.12 12.69
N CYS A 87 2.36 5.20 11.73
CA CYS A 87 2.11 3.78 11.92
C CYS A 87 2.90 3.23 13.12
N HIS A 88 2.27 2.33 13.88
CA HIS A 88 2.89 1.64 15.01
C HIS A 88 4.25 1.01 14.68
N PHE A 89 4.42 0.47 13.47
CA PHE A 89 5.66 -0.19 13.05
C PHE A 89 6.67 0.72 12.33
N LEU A 90 6.43 2.04 12.26
CA LEU A 90 7.43 2.97 11.75
C LEU A 90 8.50 3.21 12.82
N ARG A 91 9.75 3.00 12.43
CA ARG A 91 10.93 3.24 13.28
C ARG A 91 11.52 4.62 12.99
N GLY A 92 12.30 5.14 13.94
CA GLY A 92 13.01 6.41 13.79
C GLY A 92 14.15 6.42 12.77
N ASP A 93 14.45 5.29 12.12
CA ASP A 93 15.34 5.20 10.96
C ASP A 93 14.59 5.21 9.62
N GLY A 94 13.29 5.51 9.63
CA GLY A 94 12.43 5.58 8.44
C GLY A 94 12.00 4.22 7.91
N ARG A 95 12.34 3.12 8.60
CA ARG A 95 12.05 1.76 8.12
C ARG A 95 10.85 1.16 8.83
N CYS A 96 10.11 0.34 8.08
CA CYS A 96 9.04 -0.49 8.64
C CYS A 96 9.66 -1.70 9.37
N GLU A 97 9.32 -1.84 10.66
CA GLU A 97 9.79 -2.94 11.51
C GLU A 97 9.37 -4.31 10.97
N LEU A 98 8.10 -4.47 10.56
CA LEU A 98 7.59 -5.73 10.00
C LEU A 98 8.44 -6.20 8.81
N GLN A 99 8.73 -5.29 7.89
CA GLN A 99 9.53 -5.61 6.70
C GLN A 99 10.99 -5.88 7.07
N ALA A 100 11.57 -5.08 7.96
CA ALA A 100 12.98 -5.17 8.32
C ALA A 100 13.30 -6.46 9.10
N GLU A 101 12.39 -6.89 9.97
CA GLU A 101 12.62 -8.01 10.88
C GLU A 101 12.03 -9.33 10.36
N ASN A 102 10.86 -9.26 9.71
CA ASN A 102 10.11 -10.44 9.30
C ASN A 102 10.07 -10.64 7.78
N GLY A 103 10.53 -9.66 6.99
CA GLY A 103 10.42 -9.69 5.54
C GLY A 103 8.98 -9.65 5.04
N TRP A 104 8.04 -9.24 5.89
CA TRP A 104 6.61 -9.24 5.65
C TRP A 104 6.02 -7.86 5.97
N LYS A 105 4.95 -7.49 5.29
CA LYS A 105 4.13 -6.30 5.57
C LYS A 105 2.72 -6.52 5.00
N PRO A 106 1.70 -5.80 5.46
CA PRO A 106 0.37 -5.88 4.87
C PRO A 106 0.39 -5.52 3.36
N ALA A 107 -0.48 -6.13 2.56
CA ALA A 107 -0.78 -5.83 1.16
C ALA A 107 -1.03 -4.35 0.95
N ARG A 108 -1.72 -3.67 1.86
CA ARG A 108 -1.92 -2.22 1.76
C ARG A 108 -0.60 -1.45 1.72
N CYS A 109 0.47 -1.96 2.34
CA CYS A 109 1.82 -1.42 2.25
C CYS A 109 2.59 -1.86 0.99
N PHE A 110 2.17 -2.93 0.31
CA PHE A 110 2.67 -3.32 -1.01
C PHE A 110 2.01 -2.53 -2.14
N VAL A 111 0.72 -2.23 -1.98
CA VAL A 111 -0.09 -1.53 -2.98
C VAL A 111 0.39 -0.10 -3.19
N TYR A 112 1.00 0.57 -2.20
CA TYR A 112 1.54 1.92 -2.41
C TYR A 112 2.68 1.94 -3.45
N PRO A 113 2.71 2.88 -4.42
CA PRO A 113 1.91 4.11 -4.56
C PRO A 113 0.59 3.93 -5.34
N VAL A 114 0.31 2.71 -5.76
CA VAL A 114 -0.87 2.32 -6.52
C VAL A 114 -2.12 2.40 -5.64
N SER A 115 -3.25 2.53 -6.30
CA SER A 115 -4.59 2.47 -5.75
C SER A 115 -5.40 1.42 -6.51
N ILE A 116 -6.18 0.66 -5.76
CA ILE A 116 -7.11 -0.34 -6.26
C ILE A 116 -8.53 0.18 -6.07
N ARG A 117 -9.36 0.00 -7.10
CA ARG A 117 -10.80 0.23 -7.10
C ARG A 117 -11.50 -0.91 -7.84
N THR A 118 -12.57 -1.44 -7.29
CA THR A 118 -13.35 -2.51 -7.93
C THR A 118 -14.50 -1.92 -8.72
N GLU A 119 -14.53 -2.12 -10.03
CA GLU A 119 -15.63 -1.65 -10.89
C GLU A 119 -16.13 -2.79 -11.77
N ASN A 120 -17.44 -3.02 -11.79
CA ASN A 120 -18.07 -4.10 -12.58
C ASN A 120 -17.47 -5.51 -12.34
N GLY A 121 -16.88 -5.75 -11.17
CA GLY A 121 -16.19 -7.00 -10.83
C GLY A 121 -14.77 -7.11 -11.40
N GLU A 122 -14.24 -6.04 -11.98
CA GLU A 122 -12.86 -5.92 -12.46
C GLU A 122 -12.03 -5.11 -11.45
N MET A 123 -10.75 -5.45 -11.31
CA MET A 123 -9.81 -4.71 -10.48
C MET A 123 -9.19 -3.59 -11.30
N HIS A 124 -9.56 -2.35 -11.00
CA HIS A 124 -8.99 -1.15 -11.61
C HIS A 124 -7.84 -0.63 -10.75
N VAL A 125 -6.78 -0.22 -11.44
CA VAL A 125 -5.49 0.08 -10.83
C VAL A 125 -5.01 1.42 -11.37
N ASP A 126 -4.89 2.39 -10.47
CA ASP A 126 -4.45 3.77 -10.76
C ASP A 126 -3.38 4.20 -9.74
N ILE A 127 -2.78 5.38 -9.89
CA ILE A 127 -1.85 5.94 -8.92
C ILE A 127 -2.59 6.83 -7.93
N ARG A 128 -2.27 6.69 -6.63
CA ARG A 128 -2.83 7.57 -5.60
C ARG A 128 -2.46 9.02 -5.93
N GLU A 129 -3.44 9.92 -5.91
CA GLU A 129 -3.20 11.35 -6.16
C GLU A 129 -2.09 11.90 -5.27
N SER A 130 -2.11 11.52 -3.98
CA SER A 130 -1.11 11.92 -2.99
C SER A 130 0.30 11.39 -3.26
N ALA A 131 0.46 10.31 -4.03
CA ALA A 131 1.78 9.80 -4.36
C ALA A 131 2.53 10.75 -5.31
N TRP A 132 1.81 11.51 -6.14
CA TRP A 132 2.45 12.50 -7.01
C TRP A 132 3.10 13.66 -6.24
N ASP A 133 2.52 14.02 -5.10
CA ASP A 133 2.98 15.14 -4.28
C ASP A 133 4.01 14.72 -3.23
N HIS A 134 3.94 13.47 -2.75
CA HIS A 134 4.67 13.04 -1.57
C HIS A 134 5.62 11.86 -1.79
N CYS A 135 5.53 11.15 -2.90
CA CYS A 135 6.38 10.00 -3.16
C CYS A 135 7.56 10.35 -4.05
N GLU A 136 8.73 10.49 -3.41
CA GLU A 136 10.01 10.69 -4.11
C GLU A 136 10.40 9.50 -5.01
N GLY A 137 9.74 8.35 -4.86
CA GLY A 137 9.96 7.16 -5.69
C GLY A 137 9.32 7.21 -7.09
N MET A 138 8.37 8.13 -7.31
CA MET A 138 7.69 8.27 -8.61
C MET A 138 8.64 8.83 -9.66
N ASN A 139 8.77 8.17 -10.80
CA ASN A 139 9.70 8.54 -11.88
C ASN A 139 11.19 8.59 -11.45
N ALA A 140 11.55 7.94 -10.35
CA ALA A 140 12.92 7.95 -9.81
C ALA A 140 13.84 6.92 -10.48
N SER A 141 13.29 5.99 -11.26
CA SER A 141 14.02 4.86 -11.85
C SER A 141 13.57 4.55 -13.28
N ASP A 142 14.18 3.56 -13.91
CA ASP A 142 13.72 3.01 -15.20
C ASP A 142 12.72 1.85 -15.03
N ARG A 143 12.35 1.52 -13.78
CA ARG A 143 11.53 0.35 -13.45
C ARG A 143 10.04 0.68 -13.59
N ARG A 144 9.44 0.28 -14.72
CA ARG A 144 8.03 0.54 -15.02
C ARG A 144 7.11 -0.22 -14.07
N ILE A 145 6.10 0.47 -13.52
CA ILE A 145 5.14 -0.13 -12.60
C ILE A 145 4.37 -1.26 -13.27
N ILE A 146 3.94 -1.02 -14.53
CA ILE A 146 3.11 -1.97 -15.29
C ILE A 146 3.78 -3.34 -15.50
N ASP A 147 5.11 -3.36 -15.61
CA ASP A 147 5.90 -4.58 -15.81
C ASP A 147 6.13 -5.38 -14.51
N HIS A 148 5.72 -4.82 -13.37
CA HIS A 148 5.97 -5.34 -12.03
C HIS A 148 4.74 -5.30 -11.11
N LEU A 149 3.53 -5.28 -11.69
CA LEU A 149 2.28 -5.19 -10.93
C LEU A 149 2.12 -6.32 -9.91
N ASP A 150 2.71 -7.49 -10.15
CA ASP A 150 2.74 -8.64 -9.25
C ASP A 150 3.39 -8.31 -7.89
N ALA A 151 4.34 -7.38 -7.87
CA ALA A 151 5.00 -6.91 -6.64
C ALA A 151 4.12 -5.96 -5.81
N PHE A 152 3.15 -5.28 -6.43
CA PHE A 152 2.23 -4.35 -5.76
C PHE A 152 0.90 -5.00 -5.41
N LEU A 153 0.47 -5.99 -6.20
CA LEU A 153 -0.84 -6.61 -6.12
C LEU A 153 -0.69 -8.09 -5.75
N PRO A 154 -0.58 -8.45 -4.47
CA PRO A 154 -0.61 -9.84 -4.04
C PRO A 154 -1.82 -10.61 -4.61
N GLU A 155 -1.60 -11.86 -5.04
CA GLU A 155 -2.63 -12.67 -5.73
C GLU A 155 -3.95 -12.77 -4.95
N TYR A 156 -3.87 -12.86 -3.62
CA TYR A 156 -5.05 -13.03 -2.78
C TYR A 156 -5.98 -11.81 -2.77
N LEU A 157 -5.56 -10.64 -3.26
CA LEU A 157 -6.41 -9.46 -3.36
C LEU A 157 -7.64 -9.68 -4.24
N TRP A 158 -7.57 -10.62 -5.20
CA TRP A 158 -8.74 -10.99 -6.01
C TRP A 158 -9.74 -11.89 -5.26
N ASP A 159 -9.36 -12.42 -4.10
CA ASP A 159 -10.21 -13.28 -3.26
C ASP A 159 -10.78 -12.50 -2.05
N VAL A 160 -10.32 -11.28 -1.81
CA VAL A 160 -10.87 -10.37 -0.79
C VAL A 160 -12.21 -9.81 -1.28
N GLU A 161 -13.21 -9.76 -0.39
CA GLU A 161 -14.56 -9.26 -0.72
C GLU A 161 -14.54 -7.81 -1.24
N ASN A 162 -13.68 -6.97 -0.64
CA ASN A 162 -13.47 -5.59 -1.07
C ASN A 162 -11.97 -5.22 -1.02
N PRO A 163 -11.24 -5.32 -2.14
CA PRO A 163 -9.83 -4.94 -2.21
C PRO A 163 -9.61 -3.43 -2.37
N ASP A 164 -10.66 -2.60 -2.31
CA ASP A 164 -10.54 -1.16 -2.52
C ASP A 164 -9.57 -0.51 -1.52
N SER A 165 -8.71 0.32 -2.09
CA SER A 165 -7.55 0.84 -1.38
C SER A 165 -7.74 2.27 -0.82
N ALA A 166 -8.85 2.92 -1.15
CA ALA A 166 -9.19 4.29 -0.73
C ALA A 166 -9.95 4.28 0.61
N ARG A 167 -9.34 3.68 1.64
CA ARG A 167 -9.89 3.55 2.99
C ARG A 167 -8.80 3.94 3.97
N GLU A 168 -9.02 4.98 4.76
CA GLU A 168 -8.03 5.55 5.68
C GLU A 168 -8.65 5.69 7.08
N LEU A 169 -7.78 5.71 8.09
CA LEU A 169 -8.12 5.86 9.51
C LEU A 169 -8.42 7.32 9.87
#